data_AF-A0A9J6FD16-F1
#
_entry.id   AF-A0A9J6FD16-F1
#
_cell.length_a   1.000
_cell.length_b   1.000
_cell.length_c   1.000
_cell.angle_alpha   90.00
_cell.angle_beta   90.00
_cell.angle_gamma   90.00
#
_symmetry.space_group_name_H-M   'P 1'
#
loop_
_entity.id
_entity.type
_entity.pdbx_description
1 polymer ?
#
loop_
_entity_poly.entity_id
_entity_poly.type
_entity_poly.pdbx_seq_one_letter_code
_entity_poly.pdbx_strand_id
1 'polypeptide(L)'
;MAAVNASTKRIIWKFPQHAPTCAVVGDSQTKHLHTHFDPSSPDSPAFISQPGARIDDVGGLLDFVPRGVSLLVLHVGTNDIARTSAETAIQRYRTLLHHIKAERPDIRTIFVSLVLPRGPKERLRQPNLKRVGIINQEAHTFNCRLVDLCNEMPGVFYLDHAMQPFSPRMVLAADGLHPNFTGVSLLSWNLYNVLLRTRKPQIGDWRDHALPRATSQPPPTSPNVPCMNSLHMDDTAYPTCPTRTVPLLAVENRRPARSLVRTSTEGLQLGVRAQL
;
A
#
# COMPACT_ATOMS: atom_id res chain seq x y z
N MET A 1 20.91 -8.61 -38.71
CA MET A 1 20.73 -8.76 -37.26
C MET A 1 20.24 -7.43 -36.70
N ALA A 2 18.97 -7.32 -36.34
CA ALA A 2 18.42 -6.07 -35.80
C ALA A 2 18.86 -5.92 -34.33
N ALA A 3 19.59 -4.85 -34.04
CA ALA A 3 19.90 -4.46 -32.68
C ALA A 3 18.58 -4.16 -31.94
N VAL A 4 18.19 -5.06 -31.04
CA VAL A 4 17.11 -4.80 -30.10
C VAL A 4 17.65 -3.70 -29.18
N ASN A 5 17.25 -2.46 -29.45
CA ASN A 5 17.44 -1.35 -28.52
C ASN A 5 16.68 -1.72 -27.23
N ALA A 6 17.38 -2.36 -26.30
CA ALA A 6 16.92 -2.53 -24.94
C ALA A 6 16.81 -1.12 -24.36
N SER A 7 15.63 -0.52 -24.49
CA SER A 7 15.28 0.73 -23.81
C SER A 7 15.55 0.51 -22.32
N THR A 8 16.70 0.99 -21.83
CA THR A 8 17.07 0.95 -20.42
C THR A 8 15.94 1.59 -19.63
N LYS A 9 15.15 0.76 -18.94
CA LYS A 9 14.03 1.25 -18.14
C LYS A 9 14.61 2.16 -17.06
N ARG A 10 14.20 3.43 -17.05
CA ARG A 10 14.68 4.41 -16.08
C ARG A 10 14.14 4.08 -14.69
N ILE A 11 15.02 3.71 -13.78
CA ILE A 11 14.71 3.60 -12.34
C ILE A 11 14.66 5.02 -11.75
N ILE A 12 13.69 5.28 -10.89
CA ILE A 12 13.50 6.54 -10.18
C ILE A 12 13.60 6.23 -8.69
N TRP A 13 14.54 6.86 -7.99
CA TRP A 13 14.65 6.75 -6.54
C TRP A 13 14.55 8.12 -5.86
N LYS A 14 13.97 8.14 -4.68
CA LYS A 14 13.87 9.29 -3.78
C LYS A 14 14.17 8.81 -2.37
N PHE A 15 15.21 9.36 -1.76
CA PHE A 15 15.61 9.05 -0.40
C PHE A 15 15.34 10.24 0.52
N PRO A 16 14.98 10.00 1.78
CA PRO A 16 14.92 11.06 2.79
C PRO A 16 16.32 11.56 3.15
N GLN A 17 16.40 12.62 3.97
CA GLN A 17 17.66 13.20 4.44
C GLN A 17 18.34 12.34 5.52
N HIS A 18 17.63 11.34 6.05
CA HIS A 18 18.11 10.42 7.08
C HIS A 18 18.25 8.99 6.55
N ALA A 19 18.88 8.10 7.30
CA ALA A 19 18.91 6.68 6.96
C ALA A 19 17.49 6.08 7.09
N PRO A 20 16.86 5.61 5.99
CA PRO A 20 15.48 5.14 6.03
C PRO A 20 15.40 3.75 6.69
N THR A 21 14.41 3.57 7.58
CA THR A 21 14.06 2.26 8.15
C THR A 21 12.99 1.52 7.33
N CYS A 22 12.38 2.22 6.37
CA CYS A 22 11.34 1.73 5.49
C CYS A 22 11.63 2.07 4.02
N ALA A 23 11.26 1.17 3.11
CA ALA A 23 11.29 1.44 1.67
C ALA A 23 9.98 1.03 0.98
N VAL A 24 9.62 1.75 -0.07
CA VAL A 24 8.53 1.44 -1.01
C VAL A 24 9.15 1.13 -2.36
N VAL A 25 8.96 -0.10 -2.84
CA VAL A 25 9.38 -0.54 -4.16
C VAL A 25 8.14 -0.75 -5.02
N GLY A 26 8.08 -0.13 -6.19
CA GLY A 26 6.92 -0.31 -7.06
C GLY A 26 7.12 0.06 -8.52
N ASP A 27 6.00 0.09 -9.24
CA ASP A 27 5.97 0.47 -10.65
C ASP A 27 5.69 1.97 -10.86
N SER A 28 5.15 2.35 -12.02
CA SER A 28 4.81 3.74 -12.33
C SER A 28 3.69 4.32 -11.45
N GLN A 29 2.92 3.51 -10.73
CA GLN A 29 1.88 3.97 -9.82
C GLN A 29 2.44 4.53 -8.51
N THR A 30 3.64 4.14 -8.09
CA THR A 30 4.25 4.63 -6.84
C THR A 30 5.17 5.84 -6.99
N LYS A 31 5.52 6.21 -8.24
CA LYS A 31 6.55 7.21 -8.53
C LYS A 31 6.33 8.57 -7.84
N HIS A 32 5.09 8.93 -7.56
CA HIS A 32 4.70 10.23 -7.00
C HIS A 32 4.31 10.18 -5.53
N LEU A 33 4.32 9.02 -4.87
CA LEU A 33 3.89 8.92 -3.48
C LEU A 33 4.78 9.75 -2.54
N HIS A 34 6.06 9.86 -2.86
CA HIS A 34 7.06 10.63 -2.10
C HIS A 34 6.70 12.10 -1.88
N THR A 35 5.85 12.70 -2.73
CA THR A 35 5.47 14.12 -2.59
C THR A 35 4.58 14.38 -1.38
N HIS A 36 4.06 13.33 -0.74
CA HIS A 36 3.23 13.40 0.47
C HIS A 36 4.00 13.08 1.75
N PHE A 37 5.31 12.88 1.68
CA PHE A 37 6.17 12.58 2.83
C PHE A 37 7.21 13.70 2.98
N ASP A 38 7.39 14.19 4.22
CA ASP A 38 8.44 15.17 4.51
C ASP A 38 9.81 14.47 4.46
N PRO A 39 10.72 14.85 3.55
CA PRO A 39 12.04 14.22 3.45
C PRO A 39 12.93 14.44 4.69
N SER A 40 12.58 15.43 5.53
CA SER A 40 13.27 15.76 6.78
C SER A 40 12.73 14.96 7.97
N SER A 41 11.62 14.25 7.79
CA SER A 41 11.10 13.36 8.82
C SER A 41 11.97 12.09 8.88
N PRO A 42 12.41 11.65 10.07
CA PRO A 42 13.17 10.41 10.23
C PRO A 42 12.37 9.16 9.85
N ASP A 43 11.04 9.28 9.78
CA ASP A 43 10.15 8.20 9.43
C ASP A 43 9.74 8.18 7.95
N SER A 44 10.30 9.08 7.15
CA SER A 44 10.04 9.16 5.73
C SER A 44 10.67 7.95 5.02
N PRO A 45 9.91 7.21 4.20
CA PRO A 45 10.44 6.02 3.56
C PRO A 45 11.30 6.37 2.33
N ALA A 46 12.20 5.47 1.97
CA ALA A 46 12.80 5.46 0.64
C ALA A 46 11.76 5.07 -0.41
N PHE A 47 11.73 5.73 -1.56
CA PHE A 47 10.89 5.33 -2.69
C PHE A 47 11.75 4.91 -3.87
N ILE A 48 11.53 3.71 -4.38
CA ILE A 48 12.19 3.14 -5.55
C ILE A 48 11.10 2.70 -6.53
N SER A 49 11.03 3.34 -7.69
CA SER A 49 9.99 3.09 -8.68
C SER A 49 10.59 2.86 -10.06
N GLN A 50 10.12 1.85 -10.77
CA GLN A 50 10.48 1.63 -12.17
C GLN A 50 9.21 1.57 -13.03
N PRO A 51 8.98 2.52 -13.94
CA PRO A 51 7.84 2.47 -14.86
C PRO A 51 7.81 1.17 -15.67
N GLY A 52 6.66 0.51 -15.67
CA GLY A 52 6.49 -0.78 -16.34
C GLY A 52 7.20 -1.96 -15.66
N ALA A 53 7.61 -1.80 -14.40
CA ALA A 53 8.15 -2.91 -13.60
C ALA A 53 7.11 -4.02 -13.43
N ARG A 54 7.59 -5.24 -13.58
CA ARG A 54 6.88 -6.48 -13.26
C ARG A 54 7.43 -7.08 -11.98
N ILE A 55 6.77 -8.11 -11.48
CA ILE A 55 7.20 -8.85 -10.28
C ILE A 55 8.66 -9.31 -10.42
N ASP A 56 9.04 -9.87 -11.57
CA ASP A 56 10.40 -10.36 -11.82
C ASP A 56 11.45 -9.23 -11.87
N ASP A 57 11.04 -7.99 -12.14
CA ASP A 57 11.96 -6.84 -12.15
C ASP A 57 12.34 -6.40 -10.72
N VAL A 58 11.59 -6.82 -9.68
CA VAL A 58 11.80 -6.34 -8.30
C VAL A 58 13.17 -6.74 -7.76
N GLY A 59 13.70 -7.91 -8.12
CA GLY A 59 15.02 -8.36 -7.68
C GLY A 59 16.10 -7.29 -7.91
N GLY A 60 16.16 -6.74 -9.12
CA GLY A 60 17.10 -5.65 -9.43
C GLY A 60 16.75 -4.29 -8.80
N LEU A 61 15.50 -4.08 -8.37
CA LEU A 61 15.12 -2.89 -7.60
C LEU A 61 15.57 -2.97 -6.14
N LEU A 62 15.72 -4.18 -5.60
CA LEU A 62 16.18 -4.38 -4.21
C LEU A 62 17.64 -3.95 -4.01
N ASP A 63 18.45 -3.93 -5.08
CA ASP A 63 19.82 -3.41 -5.05
C ASP A 63 19.87 -1.92 -4.70
N PHE A 64 18.78 -1.19 -4.96
CA PHE A 64 18.64 0.23 -4.62
C PHE A 64 17.99 0.46 -3.25
N VAL A 65 17.53 -0.60 -2.57
CA VAL A 65 16.94 -0.49 -1.23
C VAL A 65 18.09 -0.40 -0.21
N PRO A 66 18.21 0.71 0.55
CA PRO A 66 19.30 0.88 1.50
C PRO A 66 19.41 -0.26 2.52
N ARG A 67 20.62 -0.51 3.01
CA ARG A 67 20.84 -1.39 4.15
C ARG A 67 20.24 -0.77 5.41
N GLY A 68 19.71 -1.58 6.31
CA GLY A 68 19.05 -1.12 7.54
C GLY A 68 17.54 -0.85 7.37
N VAL A 69 17.01 -0.93 6.15
CA VAL A 69 15.57 -1.00 5.91
C VAL A 69 15.05 -2.32 6.51
N SER A 70 14.18 -2.22 7.51
CA SER A 70 13.54 -3.37 8.15
C SER A 70 12.09 -3.60 7.68
N LEU A 71 11.49 -2.59 7.04
CA LEU A 71 10.13 -2.63 6.50
C LEU A 71 10.15 -2.34 5.00
N LEU A 72 9.60 -3.25 4.21
CA LEU A 72 9.47 -3.10 2.76
C LEU A 72 8.00 -3.06 2.37
N VAL A 73 7.62 -2.15 1.48
CA VAL A 73 6.30 -2.14 0.84
C VAL A 73 6.50 -2.40 -0.65
N LEU A 74 5.85 -3.44 -1.16
CA LEU A 74 5.85 -3.84 -2.57
C LEU A 74 4.55 -3.40 -3.23
N HIS A 75 4.65 -2.60 -4.29
CA HIS A 75 3.52 -2.22 -5.13
C HIS A 75 3.85 -2.51 -6.60
N VAL A 76 3.77 -3.80 -6.93
CA VAL A 76 3.95 -4.33 -8.28
C VAL A 76 2.91 -5.41 -8.56
N GLY A 77 2.74 -5.76 -9.84
CA GLY A 77 1.79 -6.78 -10.30
C GLY A 77 0.83 -6.23 -11.35
N THR A 78 0.55 -4.93 -11.33
CA THR A 78 -0.32 -4.28 -12.33
C THR A 78 0.12 -4.61 -13.77
N ASN A 79 1.42 -4.59 -14.06
CA ASN A 79 1.94 -4.90 -15.40
C ASN A 79 1.93 -6.40 -15.75
N ASP A 80 1.96 -7.28 -14.75
CA ASP A 80 1.87 -8.74 -14.93
C ASP A 80 0.44 -9.15 -15.27
N ILE A 81 -0.54 -8.66 -14.51
CA ILE A 81 -1.97 -8.94 -14.72
C ILE A 81 -2.47 -8.46 -16.10
N ALA A 82 -1.83 -7.45 -16.69
CA ALA A 82 -2.15 -7.02 -18.05
C ALA A 82 -1.65 -7.99 -19.15
N ARG A 83 -0.86 -9.01 -18.81
CA ARG A 83 -0.10 -9.84 -19.77
C ARG A 83 -0.20 -11.34 -19.50
N THR A 84 -0.42 -11.73 -18.25
CA THR A 84 -0.50 -13.13 -17.81
C THR A 84 -1.71 -13.32 -16.90
N SER A 85 -2.03 -14.57 -16.58
CA SER A 85 -3.07 -14.89 -15.60
C SER A 85 -2.65 -14.50 -14.18
N ALA A 86 -3.65 -14.30 -13.32
CA ALA A 86 -3.50 -14.15 -11.88
C ALA A 86 -2.65 -15.25 -11.26
N GLU A 87 -2.84 -16.50 -11.71
CA GLU A 87 -2.10 -17.65 -11.18
C GLU A 87 -0.61 -17.57 -11.47
N THR A 88 -0.24 -17.21 -12.71
CA THR A 88 1.16 -17.04 -13.07
C THR A 88 1.80 -15.90 -12.26
N ALA A 89 1.07 -14.80 -12.07
CA ALA A 89 1.54 -13.67 -11.29
C ALA A 89 1.72 -14.03 -9.80
N ILE A 90 0.82 -14.82 -9.21
CA ILE A 90 0.95 -15.30 -7.82
C ILE A 90 2.16 -16.20 -7.63
N GLN A 91 2.42 -17.13 -8.55
CA GLN A 91 3.58 -18.00 -8.45
C GLN A 91 4.90 -17.21 -8.54
N ARG A 92 4.95 -16.17 -9.37
CA ARG A 92 6.07 -15.22 -9.41
C ARG A 92 6.22 -14.47 -8.09
N TYR A 93 5.12 -13.98 -7.51
CA TYR A 93 5.15 -13.29 -6.22
C TYR A 93 5.65 -14.19 -5.09
N ARG A 94 5.20 -15.45 -5.03
CA ARG A 94 5.69 -16.43 -4.06
C ARG A 94 7.21 -16.60 -4.18
N THR A 95 7.71 -16.76 -5.40
CA THR A 95 9.15 -16.88 -5.68
C THR A 95 9.91 -15.62 -5.23
N LEU A 96 9.40 -14.44 -5.56
CA LEU A 96 9.97 -13.15 -5.15
C LEU A 96 10.03 -13.01 -3.62
N LEU A 97 8.97 -13.33 -2.90
CA LEU A 97 8.93 -13.19 -1.43
C LEU A 97 9.91 -14.15 -0.75
N HIS A 98 10.04 -15.38 -1.24
CA HIS A 98 11.07 -16.30 -0.75
C HIS A 98 12.49 -15.76 -1.01
N HIS A 99 12.73 -15.22 -2.20
CA HIS A 99 14.01 -14.63 -2.56
C HIS A 99 14.35 -13.41 -1.67
N ILE A 100 13.41 -12.50 -1.46
CA ILE A 100 13.60 -11.34 -0.56
C ILE A 100 13.99 -11.81 0.85
N LYS A 101 13.27 -12.79 1.42
CA LYS A 101 13.57 -13.28 2.77
C LYS A 101 14.93 -13.96 2.87
N ALA A 102 15.39 -14.59 1.80
CA ALA A 102 16.71 -15.23 1.76
C ALA A 102 17.84 -14.20 1.64
N GLU A 103 17.72 -13.25 0.70
CA GLU A 103 18.80 -12.30 0.37
C GLU A 103 18.82 -11.04 1.25
N ARG A 104 17.67 -10.69 1.83
CA ARG A 104 17.47 -9.49 2.66
C ARG A 104 16.86 -9.85 4.02
N PRO A 105 17.56 -10.63 4.86
CA PRO A 105 17.08 -11.00 6.20
C PRO A 105 16.95 -9.78 7.14
N ASP A 106 17.53 -8.63 6.78
CA ASP A 106 17.32 -7.35 7.46
C ASP A 106 15.88 -6.85 7.34
N ILE A 107 15.17 -7.22 6.27
CA ILE A 107 13.76 -6.86 6.03
C ILE A 107 12.87 -7.84 6.79
N ARG A 108 12.43 -7.41 7.98
CA ARG A 108 11.61 -8.21 8.91
C ARG A 108 10.11 -8.17 8.56
N THR A 109 9.68 -7.12 7.90
CA THR A 109 8.26 -6.88 7.59
C THR A 109 8.11 -6.50 6.12
N ILE A 110 7.25 -7.21 5.41
CA ILE A 110 6.95 -6.94 4.00
C ILE A 110 5.45 -6.69 3.89
N PHE A 111 5.05 -5.52 3.39
CA PHE A 111 3.69 -5.30 2.92
C PHE A 111 3.63 -5.52 1.42
N VAL A 112 2.65 -6.29 0.97
CA VAL A 112 2.34 -6.43 -0.45
C VAL A 112 1.03 -5.72 -0.73
N SER A 113 1.13 -4.67 -1.53
CA SER A 113 0.01 -3.85 -1.95
C SER A 113 -0.85 -4.55 -2.99
N LEU A 114 -2.15 -4.34 -2.91
CA LEU A 114 -3.08 -4.80 -3.93
C LEU A 114 -2.79 -4.18 -5.31
N VAL A 115 -3.16 -4.91 -6.35
CA VAL A 115 -3.24 -4.38 -7.71
C VAL A 115 -4.51 -3.54 -7.82
N LEU A 116 -4.34 -2.24 -8.04
CA LEU A 116 -5.45 -1.30 -8.16
C LEU A 116 -6.31 -1.59 -9.39
N PRO A 117 -7.62 -1.32 -9.31
CA PRO A 117 -8.50 -1.41 -10.47
C PRO A 117 -8.07 -0.45 -11.58
N ARG A 118 -8.37 -0.82 -12.81
CA ARG A 118 -8.21 0.03 -13.99
C ARG A 118 -9.55 0.61 -14.43
N GLY A 119 -9.50 1.81 -14.98
CA GLY A 119 -10.61 2.48 -15.64
C GLY A 119 -10.49 2.38 -17.17
N PRO A 120 -11.58 2.68 -17.90
CA PRO A 120 -11.50 2.91 -19.33
C PRO A 120 -10.60 4.11 -19.64
N LYS A 121 -9.93 4.07 -20.80
CA LYS A 121 -9.20 5.21 -21.34
C LYS A 121 -10.19 6.23 -21.89
N GLU A 122 -10.32 7.37 -21.23
CA GLU A 122 -11.27 8.43 -21.61
C GLU A 122 -10.90 9.10 -22.94
N ARG A 123 -9.61 9.05 -23.33
CA ARG A 123 -9.10 9.72 -24.55
C ARG A 123 -9.26 8.91 -25.84
N LEU A 124 -9.77 7.68 -25.77
CA LEU A 124 -9.95 6.85 -26.96
C LEU A 124 -11.38 7.02 -27.51
N ARG A 125 -11.50 7.17 -28.83
CA ARG A 125 -12.80 7.21 -29.55
C ARG A 125 -13.64 5.95 -29.33
N GLN A 126 -13.02 4.85 -28.91
CA GLN A 126 -13.69 3.63 -28.48
C GLN A 126 -13.15 3.22 -27.10
N PRO A 127 -13.98 3.24 -26.06
CA PRO A 127 -13.54 2.89 -24.72
C PRO A 127 -13.20 1.39 -24.65
N ASN A 128 -12.07 1.06 -24.05
CA ASN A 128 -11.52 -0.30 -23.94
C ASN A 128 -12.20 -1.16 -22.87
N LEU A 129 -13.52 -1.02 -22.69
CA LEU A 129 -14.30 -1.56 -21.57
C LEU A 129 -14.14 -3.07 -21.41
N LYS A 130 -14.30 -3.85 -22.49
CA LYS A 130 -14.15 -5.31 -22.44
C LYS A 130 -12.78 -5.73 -21.94
N ARG A 131 -11.72 -5.08 -22.43
CA ARG A 131 -10.34 -5.37 -22.02
C ARG A 131 -10.09 -4.98 -20.56
N VAL A 132 -10.62 -3.83 -20.12
CA VAL A 132 -10.53 -3.38 -18.73
C VAL A 132 -11.26 -4.35 -17.80
N GLY A 133 -12.45 -4.82 -18.19
CA GLY A 133 -13.20 -5.82 -17.43
C GLY A 133 -12.41 -7.11 -17.21
N ILE A 134 -11.79 -7.66 -18.27
CA ILE A 134 -10.93 -8.85 -18.17
C ILE A 134 -9.74 -8.61 -17.22
N ILE A 135 -9.04 -7.48 -17.38
CA ILE A 135 -7.89 -7.15 -16.53
C ILE A 135 -8.30 -6.97 -15.06
N ASN A 136 -9.43 -6.32 -14.80
CA ASN A 136 -9.93 -6.12 -13.44
C ASN A 136 -10.40 -7.44 -12.81
N GLN A 137 -10.97 -8.35 -13.60
CA GLN A 137 -11.31 -9.70 -13.11
C GLN A 137 -10.05 -10.47 -12.69
N GLU A 138 -9.01 -10.45 -13.52
CA GLU A 138 -7.72 -11.07 -13.18
C GLU A 138 -7.07 -10.37 -11.98
N ALA A 139 -7.15 -9.05 -11.88
CA ALA A 139 -6.64 -8.30 -10.73
C ALA A 139 -7.38 -8.67 -9.43
N HIS A 140 -8.70 -8.84 -9.49
CA HIS A 140 -9.50 -9.30 -8.35
C HIS A 140 -9.10 -10.71 -7.92
N THR A 141 -9.03 -11.66 -8.86
CA THR A 141 -8.57 -13.03 -8.56
C THR A 141 -7.15 -13.04 -7.99
N PHE A 142 -6.25 -12.24 -8.55
CA PHE A 142 -4.89 -12.08 -8.04
C PHE A 142 -4.88 -11.53 -6.61
N ASN A 143 -5.60 -10.43 -6.35
CA ASN A 143 -5.66 -9.81 -5.03
C ASN A 143 -6.20 -10.76 -3.95
N CYS A 144 -7.23 -11.56 -4.26
CA CYS A 144 -7.75 -12.52 -3.30
C CYS A 144 -6.72 -13.63 -3.00
N ARG A 145 -6.03 -14.18 -4.00
CA ARG A 145 -4.95 -15.15 -3.78
C ARG A 145 -3.74 -14.55 -3.08
N LEU A 146 -3.50 -13.25 -3.26
CA LEU A 146 -2.41 -12.54 -2.60
C LEU A 146 -2.64 -12.44 -1.09
N VAL A 147 -3.89 -12.29 -0.66
CA VAL A 147 -4.27 -12.36 0.76
C VAL A 147 -3.88 -13.72 1.34
N ASP A 148 -4.24 -14.81 0.66
CA ASP A 148 -3.90 -16.17 1.10
C ASP A 148 -2.39 -16.36 1.19
N LEU A 149 -1.65 -15.96 0.16
CA LEU A 149 -0.19 -16.03 0.14
C LEU A 149 0.46 -15.23 1.28
N CYS A 150 -0.03 -14.03 1.58
CA CYS A 150 0.47 -13.24 2.71
C CYS A 150 0.21 -13.96 4.05
N ASN A 151 -0.95 -14.59 4.22
CA ASN A 151 -1.28 -15.34 5.43
C ASN A 151 -0.43 -16.62 5.60
N GLU A 152 0.03 -17.22 4.50
CA GLU A 152 0.94 -18.37 4.50
C GLU A 152 2.38 -18.01 4.95
N MET A 153 2.77 -16.73 4.87
CA MET A 153 4.17 -16.32 5.00
C MET A 153 4.42 -15.40 6.20
N PRO A 154 5.10 -15.86 7.27
CA PRO A 154 5.36 -15.05 8.47
C PRO A 154 6.07 -13.72 8.17
N GLY A 155 5.57 -12.60 8.72
CA GLY A 155 6.14 -11.27 8.49
C GLY A 155 5.80 -10.65 7.12
N VAL A 156 4.92 -11.29 6.34
CA VAL A 156 4.34 -10.71 5.12
C VAL A 156 2.88 -10.34 5.39
N PHE A 157 2.49 -9.16 4.96
CA PHE A 157 1.17 -8.59 5.22
C PHE A 157 0.56 -8.06 3.93
N TYR A 158 -0.75 -8.23 3.76
CA TYR A 158 -1.48 -7.63 2.66
C TYR A 158 -1.83 -6.17 2.97
N LEU A 159 -1.53 -5.26 2.05
CA LEU A 159 -1.89 -3.85 2.14
C LEU A 159 -3.08 -3.56 1.23
N ASP A 160 -4.24 -3.41 1.87
CA ASP A 160 -5.46 -3.01 1.20
C ASP A 160 -5.58 -1.47 1.17
N HIS A 161 -5.56 -0.90 -0.03
CA HIS A 161 -5.81 0.51 -0.31
C HIS A 161 -7.30 0.80 -0.56
N ALA A 162 -8.15 -0.23 -0.72
CA ALA A 162 -9.59 -0.12 -0.90
C ALA A 162 -10.36 -0.09 0.44
N MET A 163 -9.68 0.26 1.56
CA MET A 163 -10.32 0.39 2.88
C MET A 163 -11.48 1.40 2.90
N GLN A 164 -11.53 2.31 1.94
CA GLN A 164 -12.66 3.21 1.72
C GLN A 164 -13.18 2.99 0.30
N PRO A 165 -14.49 2.81 0.11
CA PRO A 165 -15.06 2.68 -1.23
C PRO A 165 -14.82 3.98 -1.99
N PHE A 166 -14.07 3.89 -3.09
CA PHE A 166 -13.90 4.99 -4.03
C PHE A 166 -14.25 4.54 -5.44
N SER A 167 -14.78 5.47 -6.23
CA SER A 167 -14.95 5.23 -7.66
C SER A 167 -13.58 5.31 -8.34
N PRO A 168 -13.18 4.31 -9.16
CA PRO A 168 -11.96 4.39 -9.96
C PRO A 168 -11.86 5.68 -10.78
N ARG A 169 -13.00 6.22 -11.24
CA ARG A 169 -13.04 7.50 -11.99
C ARG A 169 -12.54 8.69 -11.18
N MET A 170 -12.68 8.67 -9.85
CA MET A 170 -12.25 9.78 -8.99
C MET A 170 -10.75 9.75 -8.69
N VAL A 171 -10.13 8.58 -8.73
CA VAL A 171 -8.74 8.38 -8.28
C VAL A 171 -7.77 8.06 -9.40
N LEU A 172 -8.26 7.69 -10.58
CA LEU A 172 -7.43 7.43 -11.76
C LEU A 172 -7.33 8.67 -12.65
N ALA A 173 -6.22 8.76 -13.37
CA ALA A 173 -6.03 9.71 -14.45
C ALA A 173 -6.82 9.28 -15.70
N ALA A 174 -6.87 10.15 -16.70
CA ALA A 174 -7.59 9.92 -17.97
C ALA A 174 -7.09 8.70 -18.78
N ASP A 175 -5.92 8.14 -18.44
CA ASP A 175 -5.41 6.91 -19.04
C ASP A 175 -5.97 5.63 -18.41
N GLY A 176 -6.78 5.77 -17.36
CA GLY A 176 -7.44 4.66 -16.66
C GLY A 176 -6.49 3.72 -15.95
N LEU A 177 -5.22 4.08 -15.76
CA LEU A 177 -4.21 3.21 -15.15
C LEU A 177 -3.45 3.89 -14.01
N HIS A 178 -2.99 5.12 -14.23
CA HIS A 178 -2.20 5.81 -13.22
C HIS A 178 -3.12 6.56 -12.26
N PRO A 179 -2.76 6.63 -10.97
CA PRO A 179 -3.49 7.48 -10.05
C PRO A 179 -3.36 8.95 -10.47
N ASN A 180 -4.46 9.71 -10.35
CA ASN A 180 -4.44 11.17 -10.44
C ASN A 180 -3.98 11.76 -9.09
N PHE A 181 -4.03 13.09 -8.94
CA PHE A 181 -3.63 13.75 -7.68
C PHE A 181 -4.37 13.21 -6.44
N THR A 182 -5.69 13.02 -6.55
CA THR A 182 -6.54 12.46 -5.49
C THR A 182 -6.14 11.02 -5.18
N GLY A 183 -5.91 10.20 -6.21
CA GLY A 183 -5.47 8.82 -6.07
C GLY A 183 -4.11 8.71 -5.39
N VAL A 184 -3.13 9.52 -5.78
CA VAL A 184 -1.81 9.57 -5.14
C VAL A 184 -1.95 9.95 -3.66
N SER A 185 -2.76 10.97 -3.36
CA SER A 185 -3.03 11.40 -1.98
C SER A 185 -3.63 10.28 -1.13
N LEU A 186 -4.62 9.54 -1.66
CA LEU A 186 -5.26 8.41 -0.98
C LEU A 186 -4.28 7.26 -0.72
N LEU A 187 -3.50 6.88 -1.73
CA LEU A 187 -2.49 5.81 -1.59
C LEU A 187 -1.43 6.19 -0.55
N SER A 188 -0.93 7.43 -0.59
CA SER A 188 0.03 7.95 0.38
C SER A 188 -0.55 7.99 1.80
N TRP A 189 -1.82 8.38 1.97
CA TRP A 189 -2.50 8.34 3.26
C TRP A 189 -2.62 6.93 3.83
N ASN A 190 -3.01 5.96 3.00
CA ASN A 190 -3.09 4.56 3.41
C ASN A 190 -1.71 4.00 3.79
N LEU A 191 -0.69 4.30 3.00
CA LEU A 191 0.69 3.94 3.30
C LEU A 191 1.14 4.57 4.63
N TYR A 192 0.94 5.87 4.82
CA TYR A 192 1.30 6.58 6.05
C TYR A 192 0.66 5.94 7.29
N ASN A 193 -0.64 5.59 7.22
CA ASN A 193 -1.33 4.93 8.32
C ASN A 193 -0.76 3.54 8.65
N VAL A 194 -0.37 2.77 7.64
CA VAL A 194 0.27 1.47 7.88
C VAL A 194 1.64 1.65 8.51
N LEU A 195 2.45 2.57 7.99
CA LEU A 195 3.76 2.87 8.56
C LEU A 195 3.63 3.32 10.02
N LEU A 196 2.68 4.19 10.35
CA LEU A 196 2.41 4.61 11.73
C LEU A 196 2.06 3.44 12.66
N ARG A 197 1.26 2.47 12.20
CA ARG A 197 0.84 1.31 13.03
C ARG A 197 1.99 0.35 13.29
N THR A 198 2.90 0.21 12.32
CA THR A 198 4.09 -0.63 12.47
C THR A 198 5.17 -0.01 13.35
N ARG A 199 5.06 1.29 13.66
CA ARG A 199 5.95 2.00 14.60
C ARG A 199 5.69 1.69 16.06
N LYS A 200 4.81 0.73 16.42
CA LYS A 200 4.65 0.36 17.84
C LYS A 200 6.05 0.18 18.42
N PRO A 201 6.38 0.93 19.49
CA PRO A 201 7.72 0.94 20.01
C PRO A 201 8.10 -0.49 20.34
N GLN A 202 9.37 -0.83 20.10
CA GLN A 202 10.00 -1.87 20.88
C GLN A 202 9.98 -1.41 22.34
N ILE A 203 8.84 -1.58 23.03
CA ILE A 203 8.82 -1.73 24.48
C ILE A 203 9.34 -3.15 24.68
N GLY A 204 10.65 -3.19 24.79
CA GLY A 204 11.50 -4.36 24.79
C GLY A 204 12.90 -3.77 24.83
N ASP A 205 13.22 -3.24 26.01
CA ASP A 205 14.58 -2.93 26.40
C ASP A 205 15.43 -4.13 25.99
N TRP A 206 16.56 -3.89 25.31
CA TRP A 206 17.51 -4.93 24.89
C TRP A 206 18.05 -5.77 26.07
N ARG A 207 17.63 -5.45 27.30
CA ARG A 207 17.89 -6.11 28.57
C ARG A 207 16.94 -7.27 28.91
N ASP A 208 15.86 -7.50 28.17
CA ASP A 208 14.91 -8.59 28.48
C ASP A 208 15.31 -9.96 27.91
N HIS A 209 16.57 -10.12 27.47
CA HIS A 209 17.18 -11.43 27.32
C HIS A 209 17.53 -12.05 28.68
N ALA A 210 16.52 -12.31 29.51
CA ALA A 210 16.65 -13.13 30.71
C ALA A 210 15.38 -13.95 30.99
N LEU A 211 15.48 -15.23 30.62
CA LEU A 211 14.74 -16.40 31.14
C LEU A 211 13.29 -16.66 30.66
N PRO A 212 12.97 -17.90 30.23
CA PRO A 212 11.60 -18.33 30.01
C PRO A 212 10.99 -18.83 31.33
N ARG A 213 9.87 -18.22 31.75
CA ARG A 213 8.93 -18.86 32.68
C ARG A 213 7.75 -19.44 31.90
N ALA A 214 7.63 -20.76 31.98
CA ALA A 214 6.47 -21.51 31.54
C ALA A 214 5.27 -21.19 32.42
N THR A 215 4.09 -21.01 31.81
CA THR A 215 2.81 -21.47 32.39
C THR A 215 1.74 -21.60 31.30
N SER A 216 1.12 -22.78 31.34
CA SER A 216 -0.08 -23.28 30.69
C SER A 216 -1.36 -22.50 31.02
N GLN A 217 -2.34 -22.42 30.08
CA GLN A 217 -3.70 -23.01 30.17
C GLN A 217 -4.68 -22.54 29.03
N PRO A 218 -5.88 -23.15 28.85
CA PRO A 218 -6.39 -23.68 27.56
C PRO A 218 -7.58 -22.88 26.95
N PRO A 219 -8.23 -23.31 25.85
CA PRO A 219 -9.16 -22.49 25.06
C PRO A 219 -10.65 -22.77 25.37
N PRO A 220 -11.57 -21.89 24.90
CA PRO A 220 -12.96 -22.30 24.66
C PRO A 220 -13.50 -21.95 23.26
N THR A 221 -13.95 -23.01 22.59
CA THR A 221 -15.23 -23.23 21.86
C THR A 221 -15.96 -22.12 21.07
N SER A 222 -16.29 -22.48 19.81
CA SER A 222 -17.24 -21.86 18.85
C SER A 222 -18.72 -22.07 19.25
N PRO A 223 -19.76 -21.41 18.65
CA PRO A 223 -20.30 -21.84 17.35
C PRO A 223 -20.96 -20.79 16.41
N ASN A 224 -21.20 -21.27 15.19
CA ASN A 224 -21.91 -20.78 13.99
C ASN A 224 -23.30 -20.11 14.15
N VAL A 225 -23.66 -19.21 13.20
CA VAL A 225 -24.95 -19.20 12.42
C VAL A 225 -24.80 -18.35 11.11
N PRO A 226 -25.75 -18.33 10.13
CA PRO A 226 -25.46 -18.53 8.71
C PRO A 226 -25.73 -17.29 7.82
N CYS A 227 -25.36 -17.42 6.54
CA CYS A 227 -25.48 -16.39 5.51
C CYS A 227 -26.64 -16.68 4.56
N MET A 228 -27.48 -15.69 4.27
CA MET A 228 -28.23 -15.56 3.01
C MET A 228 -28.57 -14.08 2.77
N ASN A 229 -28.11 -13.50 1.66
CA ASN A 229 -28.99 -13.07 0.58
C ASN A 229 -28.24 -12.49 -0.63
N SER A 230 -28.82 -12.82 -1.79
CA SER A 230 -28.51 -12.42 -3.16
C SER A 230 -28.65 -10.91 -3.39
N LEU A 231 -27.84 -10.32 -4.28
CA LEU A 231 -28.14 -9.02 -4.87
C LEU A 231 -27.60 -8.86 -6.31
N HIS A 232 -28.47 -8.24 -7.12
CA HIS A 232 -28.29 -7.69 -8.45
C HIS A 232 -27.06 -6.78 -8.60
N MET A 233 -26.53 -6.73 -9.82
CA MET A 233 -25.49 -5.79 -10.23
C MET A 233 -26.09 -4.47 -10.72
N ASP A 234 -25.79 -3.38 -10.03
CA ASP A 234 -25.88 -2.00 -10.52
C ASP A 234 -24.66 -1.22 -10.01
N ASP A 235 -23.87 -0.65 -10.92
CA ASP A 235 -22.79 0.35 -10.71
C ASP A 235 -22.11 0.37 -9.31
N THR A 236 -21.66 -0.80 -8.85
CA THR A 236 -21.17 -0.96 -7.48
C THR A 236 -19.70 -0.59 -7.33
N ALA A 237 -19.40 -0.02 -6.16
CA ALA A 237 -18.06 0.07 -5.61
C ALA A 237 -17.27 -1.23 -5.87
N TYR A 238 -15.96 -1.10 -6.07
CA TYR A 238 -15.10 -2.24 -6.40
C TYR A 238 -15.29 -3.36 -5.38
N PRO A 239 -15.58 -4.61 -5.80
CA PRO A 239 -15.78 -5.71 -4.87
C PRO A 239 -14.50 -5.93 -4.08
N THR A 240 -14.54 -5.59 -2.80
CA THR A 240 -13.48 -5.93 -1.86
C THR A 240 -13.44 -7.44 -1.75
N CYS A 241 -12.26 -8.06 -1.85
CA CYS A 241 -12.13 -9.48 -1.47
C CYS A 241 -12.69 -9.62 -0.05
N PRO A 242 -13.47 -10.67 0.25
CA PRO A 242 -13.96 -10.91 1.60
C PRO A 242 -12.76 -11.03 2.53
N THR A 243 -12.45 -9.95 3.24
CA THR A 243 -11.44 -9.96 4.27
C THR A 243 -12.02 -10.80 5.39
N ARG A 244 -11.51 -12.02 5.55
CA ARG A 244 -11.71 -12.77 6.79
C ARG A 244 -11.19 -11.85 7.89
N THR A 245 -12.07 -11.42 8.79
CA THR A 245 -11.76 -10.44 9.83
C THR A 245 -10.52 -10.88 10.58
N VAL A 246 -9.36 -10.31 10.23
CA VAL A 246 -8.19 -10.39 11.08
C VAL A 246 -8.61 -9.66 12.35
N PRO A 247 -8.45 -10.24 13.55
CA PRO A 247 -8.86 -9.56 14.77
C PRO A 247 -8.12 -8.23 14.84
N LEU A 248 -8.84 -7.14 14.56
CA LEU A 248 -8.43 -5.81 14.91
C LEU A 248 -8.21 -5.86 16.42
N LEU A 249 -6.97 -5.74 16.88
CA LEU A 249 -6.72 -5.40 18.28
C LEU A 249 -7.47 -4.09 18.54
N ALA A 250 -8.56 -4.19 19.30
CA ALA A 250 -9.35 -3.05 19.72
C ALA A 250 -8.44 -2.13 20.54
N VAL A 251 -7.94 -1.07 19.91
CA VAL A 251 -7.30 0.02 20.62
C VAL A 251 -8.41 0.96 21.05
N GLU A 252 -8.71 0.91 22.35
CA GLU A 252 -9.66 1.77 23.03
C GLU A 252 -9.20 3.23 22.87
N ASN A 253 -9.93 4.01 22.05
CA ASN A 253 -9.69 5.44 21.85
C ASN A 253 -10.11 6.21 23.11
N ARG A 254 -9.22 6.35 24.09
CA ARG A 254 -9.38 7.37 25.13
C ARG A 254 -9.01 8.74 24.57
N ARG A 255 -10.02 9.56 24.29
CA ARG A 255 -9.88 10.98 23.98
C ARG A 255 -9.30 11.71 25.21
N PRO A 256 -8.25 12.55 25.08
CA PRO A 256 -7.95 13.52 26.13
C PRO A 256 -8.97 14.66 26.09
N ALA A 257 -9.44 15.04 27.28
CA ALA A 257 -10.35 16.16 27.48
C ALA A 257 -9.71 17.48 27.01
N ARG A 258 -10.42 18.22 26.16
CA ARG A 258 -10.07 19.61 25.82
C ARG A 258 -10.49 20.52 26.96
N SER A 259 -9.51 21.14 27.60
CA SER A 259 -9.70 22.31 28.48
C SER A 259 -10.09 23.52 27.63
N LEU A 260 -11.27 24.07 27.91
CA LEU A 260 -11.78 25.33 27.39
C LEU A 260 -11.19 26.46 28.24
N VAL A 261 -10.20 27.18 27.70
CA VAL A 261 -9.80 28.49 28.24
C VAL A 261 -10.52 29.57 27.44
N ARG A 262 -11.43 30.27 28.12
CA ARG A 262 -12.03 31.53 27.67
C ARG A 262 -10.99 32.64 27.78
N THR A 263 -10.80 33.41 26.72
CA THR A 263 -10.30 34.79 26.82
C THR A 263 -11.21 35.70 26.03
N SER A 264 -11.74 36.69 26.75
CA SER A 264 -12.65 37.74 26.31
C SER A 264 -11.90 38.88 25.59
N THR A 265 -12.54 39.36 24.53
CA THR A 265 -12.65 40.74 24.02
C THR A 265 -11.73 41.84 24.56
N GLU A 266 -11.04 42.51 23.62
CA GLU A 266 -10.92 43.96 23.39
C GLU A 266 -10.22 44.07 22.00
N GLY A 267 -10.64 44.82 20.97
CA GLY A 267 -11.41 46.05 20.91
C GLY A 267 -10.51 47.15 20.35
N LEU A 268 -10.35 47.29 19.03
CA LEU A 268 -9.94 48.59 18.45
C LEU A 268 -10.32 48.71 16.97
N GLN A 269 -11.10 49.75 16.70
CA GLN A 269 -11.54 50.26 15.41
C GLN A 269 -10.49 51.20 14.78
N LEU A 270 -10.75 51.49 13.49
CA LEU A 270 -10.43 52.70 12.71
C LEU A 270 -9.13 52.69 11.88
N GLY A 271 -9.30 52.97 10.58
CA GLY A 271 -8.20 53.36 9.70
C GLY A 271 -8.48 53.29 8.20
N VAL A 272 -9.53 53.94 7.71
CA VAL A 272 -9.68 54.26 6.27
C VAL A 272 -8.61 55.27 5.86
N ARG A 273 -7.87 55.03 4.77
CA ARG A 273 -7.45 56.07 3.81
C ARG A 273 -6.94 55.51 2.48
N ALA A 274 -7.24 56.28 1.43
CA ALA A 274 -7.12 55.99 0.01
C ALA A 274 -5.83 56.55 -0.62
N GLN A 275 -5.66 56.25 -1.92
CA GLN A 275 -4.78 56.86 -2.95
C GLN A 275 -3.29 56.50 -2.80
N LEU A 276 -2.63 55.90 -3.81
CA LEU A 276 -2.39 56.34 -5.20
C LEU A 276 -2.29 55.14 -6.15
#